data_AF-A0AAX0Q6D5-F1
#
_entry.id   AF-A0AAX0Q6D5-F1
#
_cell.length_a   1.000
_cell.length_b   1.000
_cell.length_c   1.000
_cell.angle_alpha   90.00
_cell.angle_beta   90.00
_cell.angle_gamma   90.00
#
_symmetry.space_group_name_H-M   'P 1'
#
loop_
_entity.id
_entity.type
_entity.pdbx_description
1 polymer ?
#
loop_
_entity_poly.entity_id
_entity_poly.type
_entity_poly.pdbx_seq_one_letter_code
_entity_poly.pdbx_strand_id
1 'polypeptide(L)'
;MRYHYTNNTLYVRGRFTAVSTGVDGGIRQVSTLLNHTVSKDFDHADPKEYIRGLLAGANYADDAFGLLTAVSMQHLCVLQYDYITVFVTAGVSNPNPDPTRPHTINIIVTSNEGFSTASLLETIITVTEAKAHALRLLGRDFTGTTSDAVITASEGEPVHTYAGTFTEPGKRIYAAVLHGVMEAVKRHEGTVSGPGPAYFIYSRYNGHGWFEWKKKDCPYYPCHFPGQSCDFCYCPFYPCHDESLGEWIDSSTSGQKVWACTNCLLLHKPHVAAYLKDHPDATLAELKKVDEQINQ
;
A
#
# COMPACT_ATOMS: atom_id res chain seq x y z
N MET A 1 -9.89 -3.87 -0.02
CA MET A 1 -9.05 -2.83 -0.64
C MET A 1 -8.50 -3.38 -1.94
N ARG A 2 -8.26 -2.54 -2.95
CA ARG A 2 -7.58 -2.91 -4.22
C ARG A 2 -6.66 -1.77 -4.61
N TYR A 3 -5.61 -2.04 -5.36
CA TYR A 3 -4.79 -0.96 -5.91
C TYR A 3 -4.25 -1.32 -7.29
N HIS A 4 -3.97 -0.29 -8.07
CA HIS A 4 -3.25 -0.38 -9.35
C HIS A 4 -2.46 0.91 -9.56
N TYR A 5 -1.57 0.91 -10.53
CA TYR A 5 -0.79 2.10 -10.86
C TYR A 5 -0.63 2.26 -12.37
N THR A 6 -0.47 3.51 -12.78
CA THR A 6 -0.02 3.92 -14.12
C THR A 6 1.43 4.39 -14.03
N ASN A 7 1.96 4.92 -15.13
CA ASN A 7 3.31 5.54 -15.12
C ASN A 7 3.44 6.67 -14.10
N ASN A 8 2.34 7.32 -13.73
CA ASN A 8 2.35 8.55 -12.93
C ASN A 8 1.46 8.49 -11.69
N THR A 9 0.50 7.56 -11.60
CA THR A 9 -0.45 7.56 -10.48
C THR A 9 -0.58 6.18 -9.87
N LEU A 10 -0.44 6.09 -8.56
CA LEU A 10 -1.00 5.01 -7.76
C LEU A 10 -2.46 5.35 -7.42
N TYR A 11 -3.37 4.41 -7.64
CA TYR A 11 -4.74 4.46 -7.16
C TYR A 11 -5.00 3.30 -6.20
N VAL A 12 -5.56 3.60 -5.03
CA VAL A 12 -6.02 2.63 -4.04
C VAL A 12 -7.51 2.81 -3.85
N ARG A 13 -8.27 1.74 -4.07
CA ARG A 13 -9.74 1.72 -4.16
C ARG A 13 -10.32 0.88 -3.02
N GLY A 14 -11.42 1.33 -2.44
CA GLY A 14 -12.07 0.67 -1.32
C GLY A 14 -13.23 1.50 -0.78
N ARG A 15 -13.70 1.16 0.43
CA ARG A 15 -14.64 1.98 1.20
C ARG A 15 -13.99 2.36 2.52
N PHE A 16 -13.26 3.47 2.51
CA PHE A 16 -12.39 3.84 3.61
C PHE A 16 -13.02 4.87 4.52
N THR A 17 -12.81 4.71 5.83
CA THR A 17 -12.64 5.88 6.71
C THR A 17 -11.17 6.27 6.65
N ALA A 18 -10.85 7.52 6.33
CA ALA A 18 -9.48 7.95 6.13
C ALA A 18 -9.15 9.29 6.77
N VAL A 19 -7.88 9.46 7.14
CA VAL A 19 -7.25 10.72 7.54
C VAL A 19 -6.11 11.03 6.57
N SER A 20 -5.98 12.29 6.15
CA SER A 20 -4.90 12.72 5.26
C SER A 20 -4.30 14.05 5.71
N THR A 21 -2.97 14.16 5.56
CA THR A 21 -2.23 15.43 5.68
C THR A 21 -1.88 16.04 4.32
N GLY A 22 -2.34 15.44 3.22
CA GLY A 22 -2.07 15.89 1.86
C GLY A 22 -2.93 17.09 1.43
N VAL A 23 -3.00 17.29 0.12
CA VAL A 23 -3.86 18.32 -0.48
C VAL A 23 -5.32 18.05 -0.09
N ASP A 24 -6.01 19.10 0.39
CA ASP A 24 -7.39 19.00 0.89
C ASP A 24 -7.55 17.90 1.96
N GLY A 25 -6.52 17.73 2.80
CA GLY A 25 -6.47 16.80 3.92
C GLY A 25 -7.57 17.03 4.96
N GLY A 26 -7.70 16.09 5.89
CA GLY A 26 -8.76 16.06 6.89
C GLY A 26 -9.17 14.65 7.24
N ILE A 27 -10.40 14.47 7.72
CA ILE A 27 -10.97 13.17 8.08
C ILE A 27 -12.30 13.01 7.37
N ARG A 28 -12.47 11.97 6.56
CA ARG A 28 -13.73 11.67 5.86
C ARG A 28 -13.76 10.25 5.31
N GLN A 29 -14.95 9.84 4.88
CA GLN A 29 -15.11 8.64 4.08
C GLN A 29 -14.72 8.92 2.63
N VAL A 30 -13.97 8.00 2.02
CA VAL A 30 -13.46 8.11 0.65
C VAL A 30 -13.48 6.77 -0.07
N SER A 31 -13.68 6.80 -1.39
CA SER A 31 -13.58 5.59 -2.23
C SER A 31 -12.21 5.44 -2.91
N THR A 32 -11.43 6.53 -2.98
CA THR A 32 -10.12 6.57 -3.64
C THR A 32 -9.05 7.21 -2.77
N LEU A 33 -7.89 6.59 -2.70
CA LEU A 33 -6.64 7.23 -2.29
C LEU A 33 -5.71 7.26 -3.49
N LEU A 34 -4.95 8.33 -3.68
CA LEU A 34 -3.98 8.41 -4.77
C LEU A 34 -2.65 9.05 -4.36
N ASN A 35 -1.60 8.65 -5.06
CA ASN A 35 -0.30 9.32 -5.02
C ASN A 35 0.14 9.56 -6.46
N HIS A 36 0.34 10.82 -6.85
CA HIS A 36 0.55 11.20 -8.24
C HIS A 36 1.88 11.93 -8.44
N THR A 37 2.65 11.48 -9.44
CA THR A 37 3.89 12.11 -9.88
C THR A 37 3.60 13.39 -10.66
N VAL A 38 4.09 14.51 -10.15
CA VAL A 38 4.10 15.83 -10.80
C VAL A 38 5.51 16.23 -11.22
N SER A 39 5.66 17.26 -12.05
CA SER A 39 6.97 17.82 -12.40
C SER A 39 7.67 18.42 -11.17
N LYS A 40 9.01 18.48 -11.20
CA LYS A 40 9.79 19.11 -10.11
C LYS A 40 9.48 20.60 -9.92
N ASP A 41 9.00 21.25 -10.97
CA ASP A 41 8.61 22.66 -10.99
C ASP A 41 7.08 22.81 -10.92
N PHE A 42 6.37 21.82 -10.37
CA PHE A 42 4.91 21.87 -10.22
C PHE A 42 4.50 23.02 -9.30
N ASP A 43 3.75 23.96 -9.87
CA ASP A 43 3.17 25.11 -9.20
C ASP A 43 1.74 25.31 -9.74
N HIS A 44 0.78 24.64 -9.12
CA HIS A 44 -0.63 24.72 -9.51
C HIS A 44 -1.38 25.58 -8.51
N ALA A 45 -2.09 26.61 -8.99
CA ALA A 45 -2.81 27.56 -8.13
C ALA A 45 -3.90 26.91 -7.27
N ASP A 46 -4.50 25.81 -7.74
CA ASP A 46 -5.47 25.02 -6.99
C ASP A 46 -5.15 23.51 -7.09
N PRO A 47 -4.29 22.96 -6.21
CA PRO A 47 -3.94 21.55 -6.23
C PRO A 47 -5.13 20.61 -6.00
N LYS A 48 -6.22 21.10 -5.40
CA LYS A 48 -7.43 20.31 -5.15
C LYS A 48 -8.19 20.08 -6.46
N GLU A 49 -8.40 21.13 -7.26
CA GLU A 49 -8.98 20.99 -8.60
C GLU A 49 -8.12 20.12 -9.51
N TYR A 50 -6.78 20.20 -9.38
CA TYR A 50 -5.88 19.30 -10.11
C TYR A 50 -6.16 17.82 -9.79
N ILE A 51 -6.30 17.47 -8.50
CA ILE A 51 -6.64 16.10 -8.07
C ILE A 51 -8.02 15.68 -8.59
N ARG A 52 -9.01 16.57 -8.59
CA ARG A 52 -10.33 16.29 -9.17
C ARG A 52 -10.26 15.93 -10.65
N GLY A 53 -9.43 16.65 -11.40
CA GLY A 53 -9.15 16.33 -12.81
C GLY A 53 -8.58 14.92 -13.00
N LEU A 54 -7.66 14.49 -12.12
CA LEU A 54 -7.10 13.13 -12.14
C LEU A 54 -8.15 12.05 -11.86
N LEU A 55 -9.10 12.31 -10.94
CA LEU A 55 -10.20 11.39 -10.63
C LEU A 55 -11.16 11.28 -11.82
N ALA A 56 -11.56 12.42 -12.38
CA ALA A 56 -12.43 12.46 -13.55
C ALA A 56 -11.82 11.71 -14.75
N GLY A 57 -10.52 11.92 -15.02
CA GLY A 57 -9.80 11.21 -16.08
C GLY A 57 -9.71 9.70 -15.87
N ALA A 58 -9.77 9.23 -14.61
CA ALA A 58 -9.80 7.82 -14.25
C ALA A 58 -11.23 7.26 -14.07
N ASN A 59 -12.27 8.06 -14.35
CA ASN A 59 -13.68 7.72 -14.08
C ASN A 59 -13.96 7.35 -12.61
N TYR A 60 -13.27 7.99 -11.68
CA TYR A 60 -13.51 7.86 -10.24
C TYR A 60 -14.33 9.02 -9.68
N ALA A 61 -15.08 8.73 -8.63
CA ALA A 61 -15.87 9.72 -7.93
C ALA A 61 -14.97 10.76 -7.24
N ASP A 62 -15.52 11.97 -7.06
CA ASP A 62 -14.86 13.08 -6.34
C ASP A 62 -14.96 12.89 -4.82
N ASP A 63 -14.54 11.72 -4.33
CA ASP A 63 -14.55 11.33 -2.93
C ASP A 63 -13.19 10.69 -2.57
N ALA A 64 -12.13 11.51 -2.66
CA ALA A 64 -10.77 11.02 -2.55
C ALA A 64 -9.88 11.80 -1.58
N PHE A 65 -8.77 11.16 -1.20
CA PHE A 65 -7.57 11.84 -0.72
C PHE A 65 -6.43 11.62 -1.71
N GLY A 66 -5.65 12.68 -1.99
CA GLY A 66 -4.54 12.61 -2.92
C GLY A 66 -3.26 13.23 -2.37
N LEU A 67 -2.15 12.55 -2.64
CA LEU A 67 -0.80 13.05 -2.42
C LEU A 67 -0.15 13.38 -3.78
N LEU A 68 0.66 14.42 -3.82
CA LEU A 68 1.46 14.79 -4.98
C LEU A 68 2.94 14.59 -4.67
N THR A 69 3.72 14.12 -5.63
CA THR A 69 5.15 13.85 -5.44
C THR A 69 5.96 14.13 -6.70
N ALA A 70 7.21 14.56 -6.57
CA ALA A 70 8.15 14.61 -7.70
C ALA A 70 8.85 13.26 -7.96
N VAL A 71 8.56 12.24 -7.14
CA VAL A 71 9.13 10.89 -7.27
C VAL A 71 8.39 10.12 -8.36
N SER A 72 9.14 9.50 -9.27
CA SER A 72 8.59 8.59 -10.28
C SER A 72 7.88 7.39 -9.63
N MET A 73 6.71 7.02 -10.13
CA MET A 73 6.01 5.81 -9.65
C MET A 73 6.84 4.53 -9.86
N GLN A 74 7.86 4.53 -10.73
CA GLN A 74 8.82 3.42 -10.82
C GLN A 74 9.54 3.13 -9.50
N HIS A 75 9.64 4.12 -8.60
CA HIS A 75 10.29 3.97 -7.29
C HIS A 75 9.29 3.71 -6.15
N LEU A 76 8.00 3.50 -6.47
CA LEU A 76 6.99 3.13 -5.49
C LEU A 76 7.38 1.81 -4.81
N CYS A 77 7.41 1.82 -3.49
CA CYS A 77 7.52 0.61 -2.68
C CYS A 77 6.17 0.30 -2.07
N VAL A 78 5.69 -0.92 -2.26
CA VAL A 78 4.45 -1.42 -1.67
C VAL A 78 4.82 -2.54 -0.70
N LEU A 79 4.33 -2.43 0.53
CA LEU A 79 4.66 -3.36 1.60
C LEU A 79 3.38 -3.96 2.18
N GLN A 80 3.35 -5.27 2.27
CA GLN A 80 2.25 -6.01 2.82
C GLN A 80 2.64 -6.72 4.10
N TYR A 81 1.88 -6.47 5.17
CA TYR A 81 2.01 -7.18 6.44
C TYR A 81 0.63 -7.51 7.00
N ASP A 82 0.19 -8.75 6.80
CA ASP A 82 -1.17 -9.21 7.13
C ASP A 82 -2.21 -8.23 6.52
N TYR A 83 -3.15 -7.73 7.32
CA TYR A 83 -4.21 -6.81 6.90
C TYR A 83 -3.72 -5.36 6.66
N ILE A 84 -2.42 -5.06 6.84
CA ILE A 84 -1.82 -3.75 6.60
C ILE A 84 -1.10 -3.72 5.26
N THR A 85 -1.38 -2.70 4.46
CA THR A 85 -0.63 -2.36 3.25
C THR A 85 -0.08 -0.95 3.36
N VAL A 86 1.20 -0.76 3.02
CA VAL A 86 1.87 0.54 3.04
C VAL A 86 2.45 0.84 1.66
N PHE A 87 2.18 2.04 1.16
CA PHE A 87 2.70 2.56 -0.10
C PHE A 87 3.65 3.71 0.20
N VAL A 88 4.87 3.66 -0.33
CA VAL A 88 5.92 4.65 -0.04
C VAL A 88 6.55 5.16 -1.33
N THR A 89 6.62 6.49 -1.46
CA THR A 89 7.53 7.16 -2.40
C THR A 89 8.37 8.16 -1.62
N ALA A 90 9.69 8.09 -1.75
CA ALA A 90 10.61 8.90 -0.96
C ALA A 90 11.61 9.63 -1.86
N GLY A 91 11.49 10.96 -1.94
CA GLY A 91 12.52 11.84 -2.47
C GLY A 91 13.15 12.60 -1.30
N VAL A 92 14.47 12.54 -1.15
CA VAL A 92 15.16 13.10 0.03
C VAL A 92 16.24 14.12 -0.32
N SER A 93 16.30 14.55 -1.58
CA SER A 93 17.34 15.45 -2.06
C SER A 93 17.25 16.87 -1.50
N ASN A 94 16.09 17.28 -0.95
CA ASN A 94 15.93 18.53 -0.19
C ASN A 94 15.34 18.23 1.20
N PRO A 95 16.19 18.00 2.20
CA PRO A 95 15.75 17.73 3.56
C PRO A 95 15.27 19.00 4.26
N ASN A 96 14.33 18.85 5.20
CA ASN A 96 13.99 19.95 6.10
C ASN A 96 15.21 20.32 6.98
N PRO A 97 15.53 21.62 7.21
CA PRO A 97 14.76 22.81 6.87
C PRO A 97 15.19 23.53 5.58
N ASP A 98 16.02 22.93 4.72
CA ASP A 98 16.49 23.57 3.48
C ASP A 98 15.35 23.59 2.42
N PRO A 99 14.69 24.73 2.19
CA PRO A 99 13.42 24.78 1.45
C PRO A 99 13.62 25.08 -0.04
N THR A 100 14.83 24.91 -0.58
CA THR A 100 15.16 25.35 -1.94
C THR A 100 14.25 24.76 -3.02
N ARG A 101 13.77 23.52 -2.87
CA ARG A 101 12.63 22.95 -3.64
C ARG A 101 11.87 21.90 -2.81
N PRO A 102 10.57 21.64 -3.08
CA PRO A 102 9.86 20.56 -2.41
C PRO A 102 10.38 19.18 -2.87
N HIS A 103 10.87 18.39 -1.92
CA HIS A 103 10.86 16.94 -2.03
C HIS A 103 9.90 16.39 -0.98
N THR A 104 9.47 15.14 -1.16
CA THR A 104 8.46 14.55 -0.29
C THR A 104 8.72 13.08 -0.03
N ILE A 105 8.46 12.66 1.21
CA ILE A 105 8.19 11.27 1.56
C ILE A 105 6.67 11.14 1.74
N ASN A 106 6.01 10.60 0.73
CA ASN A 106 4.58 10.30 0.77
C ASN A 106 4.37 8.85 1.22
N ILE A 107 3.50 8.66 2.20
CA ILE A 107 3.18 7.35 2.78
C ILE A 107 1.67 7.18 2.84
N ILE A 108 1.14 6.11 2.25
CA ILE A 108 -0.27 5.71 2.40
C ILE A 108 -0.28 4.40 3.18
N VAL A 109 -0.98 4.39 4.32
CA VAL A 109 -1.24 3.19 5.11
C VAL A 109 -2.71 2.83 4.95
N THR A 110 -2.98 1.61 4.51
CA THR A 110 -4.34 1.05 4.44
C THR A 110 -4.46 -0.20 5.31
N SER A 111 -5.61 -0.35 5.95
CA SER A 111 -5.98 -1.53 6.73
C SER A 111 -7.28 -2.15 6.19
N ASN A 112 -7.30 -3.47 6.01
CA ASN A 112 -8.54 -4.21 5.75
C ASN A 112 -9.40 -4.42 7.02
N GLU A 113 -8.84 -4.14 8.20
CA GLU A 113 -9.55 -4.13 9.48
C GLU A 113 -9.82 -2.70 9.94
N GLY A 114 -10.97 -2.45 10.57
CA GLY A 114 -11.42 -1.09 10.87
C GLY A 114 -10.66 -0.45 12.02
N PHE A 115 -10.31 0.82 11.85
CA PHE A 115 -9.63 1.65 12.84
C PHE A 115 -10.59 2.72 13.36
N SER A 116 -10.54 3.00 14.66
CA SER A 116 -11.20 4.18 15.22
C SER A 116 -10.57 5.46 14.68
N THR A 117 -11.28 6.59 14.76
CA THR A 117 -10.70 7.90 14.40
C THR A 117 -9.41 8.19 15.18
N ALA A 118 -9.36 7.79 16.46
CA ALA A 118 -8.18 7.96 17.30
C ALA A 118 -6.99 7.12 16.81
N SER A 119 -7.21 5.86 16.41
CA SER A 119 -6.13 5.01 15.91
C SER A 119 -5.69 5.40 14.49
N LEU A 120 -6.58 5.91 13.64
CA LEU A 120 -6.19 6.51 12.35
C LEU A 120 -5.26 7.72 12.54
N LEU A 121 -5.55 8.59 13.52
CA LEU A 121 -4.70 9.73 13.86
C LEU A 121 -3.39 9.29 14.51
N GLU A 122 -3.43 8.36 15.45
CA GLU A 122 -2.23 7.81 16.11
C GLU A 122 -1.31 7.11 15.10
N THR A 123 -1.87 6.51 14.06
CA THR A 123 -1.08 5.92 12.96
C THR A 123 -0.15 6.94 12.30
N ILE A 124 -0.55 8.22 12.19
CA ILE A 124 0.32 9.27 11.64
C ILE A 124 1.57 9.46 12.51
N ILE A 125 1.43 9.36 13.83
CA ILE A 125 2.56 9.42 14.78
C ILE A 125 3.48 8.22 14.55
N THR A 126 2.94 7.01 14.55
CA THR A 126 3.71 5.76 14.30
C THR A 126 4.46 5.80 12.96
N VAL A 127 3.80 6.28 11.90
CA VAL A 127 4.41 6.46 10.57
C VAL A 127 5.55 7.48 10.63
N THR A 128 5.35 8.61 11.31
CA THR A 128 6.35 9.67 11.44
C THR A 128 7.60 9.18 12.16
N GLU A 129 7.43 8.46 13.28
CA GLU A 129 8.54 7.87 14.03
C GLU A 129 9.31 6.82 13.21
N ALA A 130 8.60 5.94 12.50
CA ALA A 130 9.21 4.91 11.66
C ALA A 130 10.00 5.51 10.49
N LYS A 131 9.46 6.55 9.85
CA LYS A 131 10.12 7.31 8.78
C LYS A 131 11.40 7.98 9.29
N ALA A 132 11.33 8.70 10.41
CA ALA A 132 12.50 9.36 10.98
C ALA A 132 13.58 8.34 11.38
N HIS A 133 13.18 7.18 11.92
CA HIS A 133 14.09 6.09 12.22
C HIS A 133 14.74 5.52 10.95
N ALA A 134 13.98 5.31 9.86
CA ALA A 134 14.53 4.86 8.59
C ALA A 134 15.61 5.80 8.06
N LEU A 135 15.34 7.11 8.07
CA LEU A 135 16.30 8.14 7.65
C LEU A 135 17.57 8.11 8.50
N ARG A 136 17.42 7.98 9.82
CA ARG A 136 18.58 7.84 10.73
C ARG A 136 19.42 6.59 10.43
N LEU A 137 18.79 5.45 10.16
CA LEU A 137 19.50 4.22 9.78
C LEU A 137 20.23 4.34 8.44
N LEU A 138 19.75 5.19 7.54
CA LEU A 138 20.42 5.57 6.30
C LEU A 138 21.52 6.63 6.49
N GLY A 139 21.83 7.02 7.74
CA GLY A 139 22.85 8.03 8.04
C GLY A 139 22.43 9.47 7.71
N ARG A 140 21.13 9.74 7.61
CA ARG A 140 20.59 11.10 7.46
C ARG A 140 20.46 11.78 8.82
N ASP A 141 20.74 13.08 8.86
CA ASP A 141 20.66 13.94 10.05
C ASP A 141 19.34 14.75 10.15
N PHE A 142 18.41 14.48 9.24
CA PHE A 142 17.06 15.06 9.19
C PHE A 142 15.98 14.00 9.40
N THR A 143 14.80 14.43 9.87
CA THR A 143 13.67 13.56 10.21
C THR A 143 12.61 13.45 9.12
N GLY A 144 12.76 14.23 8.06
CA GLY A 144 11.79 14.31 6.97
C GLY A 144 12.17 15.37 5.94
N THR A 145 11.25 15.61 5.01
CA THR A 145 11.36 16.66 4.00
C THR A 145 10.42 17.82 4.32
N THR A 146 10.43 18.86 3.49
CA THR A 146 9.56 20.03 3.67
C THR A 146 8.08 19.76 3.38
N SER A 147 7.75 18.65 2.72
CA SER A 147 6.38 18.37 2.25
C SER A 147 5.94 16.92 2.44
N ASP A 148 6.49 16.23 3.44
CA ASP A 148 6.06 14.87 3.79
C ASP A 148 4.55 14.82 4.02
N ALA A 149 3.89 13.82 3.45
CA ALA A 149 2.45 13.64 3.62
C ALA A 149 2.08 12.19 3.91
N VAL A 150 1.07 12.01 4.75
CA VAL A 150 0.57 10.71 5.17
C VAL A 150 -0.93 10.61 4.91
N ILE A 151 -1.37 9.47 4.37
CA ILE A 151 -2.76 9.03 4.41
C ILE A 151 -2.82 7.79 5.28
N THR A 152 -3.78 7.75 6.21
CA THR A 152 -4.14 6.54 6.97
C THR A 152 -5.60 6.21 6.66
N ALA A 153 -5.87 4.96 6.31
CA ALA A 153 -7.20 4.54 5.89
C ALA A 153 -7.52 3.12 6.36
N SER A 154 -8.76 2.86 6.71
CA SER A 154 -9.23 1.52 7.07
C SER A 154 -10.61 1.22 6.52
N GLU A 155 -10.87 -0.05 6.23
CA GLU A 155 -12.20 -0.56 5.86
C GLU A 155 -12.86 -1.28 7.04
N GLY A 156 -14.19 -1.30 7.04
CA GLY A 156 -14.98 -2.03 8.04
C GLY A 156 -15.15 -1.28 9.37
N GLU A 157 -15.88 -1.92 10.28
CA GLU A 157 -16.18 -1.38 11.61
C GLU A 157 -14.91 -1.33 12.49
N PRO A 158 -14.75 -0.30 13.34
CA PRO A 158 -13.59 -0.18 14.22
C PRO A 158 -13.38 -1.40 15.13
N VAL A 159 -12.29 -2.11 14.93
CA VAL A 159 -11.78 -3.18 15.83
C VAL A 159 -10.49 -2.76 16.53
N HIS A 160 -9.72 -1.84 15.93
CA HIS A 160 -8.49 -1.28 16.50
C HIS A 160 -8.73 0.12 17.06
N THR A 161 -8.63 0.25 18.39
CA THR A 161 -8.80 1.54 19.09
C THR A 161 -7.50 2.31 19.30
N TYR A 162 -6.35 1.67 19.09
CA TYR A 162 -5.01 2.23 19.20
C TYR A 162 -4.12 1.71 18.05
N ALA A 163 -3.14 2.50 17.63
CA ALA A 163 -2.15 2.18 16.60
C ALA A 163 -0.71 2.62 16.97
N GLY A 164 -0.44 2.94 18.24
CA GLY A 164 0.91 3.22 18.74
C GLY A 164 1.84 2.00 18.65
N THR A 165 3.15 2.21 18.72
CA THR A 165 4.20 1.20 18.45
C THR A 165 4.18 -0.04 19.36
N PHE A 166 3.47 0.00 20.50
CA PHE A 166 3.29 -1.17 21.36
C PHE A 166 2.15 -2.10 20.89
N THR A 167 1.19 -1.55 20.15
CA THR A 167 -0.01 -2.24 19.68
C THR A 167 0.30 -3.18 18.52
N GLU A 168 -0.60 -4.13 18.32
CA GLU A 168 -0.55 -5.11 17.26
C GLU A 168 -0.55 -4.47 15.84
N PRO A 169 -1.46 -3.53 15.49
CA PRO A 169 -1.39 -2.79 14.24
C PRO A 169 -0.16 -1.87 14.17
N GLY A 170 0.17 -1.17 15.25
CA GLY A 170 1.28 -0.22 15.30
C GLY A 170 2.64 -0.86 15.03
N LYS A 171 2.89 -2.07 15.54
CA LYS A 171 4.12 -2.85 15.25
C LYS A 171 4.26 -3.17 13.76
N ARG A 172 3.17 -3.55 13.10
CA ARG A 172 3.16 -3.87 11.65
C ARG A 172 3.41 -2.63 10.82
N ILE A 173 2.66 -1.56 11.12
CA ILE A 173 2.79 -0.28 10.42
C ILE A 173 4.22 0.24 10.56
N TYR A 174 4.77 0.24 11.78
CA TYR A 174 6.13 0.69 12.04
C TYR A 174 7.16 -0.13 11.23
N ALA A 175 7.07 -1.47 11.26
CA ALA A 175 7.98 -2.34 10.53
C ALA A 175 7.89 -2.13 9.01
N ALA A 176 6.68 -1.93 8.47
CA ALA A 176 6.44 -1.70 7.05
C ALA A 176 6.95 -0.33 6.60
N VAL A 177 6.64 0.73 7.35
CA VAL A 177 7.13 2.08 7.03
C VAL A 177 8.66 2.14 7.11
N LEU A 178 9.25 1.55 8.16
CA LEU A 178 10.70 1.53 8.35
C LEU A 178 11.41 0.90 7.13
N HIS A 179 10.97 -0.30 6.74
CA HIS A 179 11.54 -1.00 5.59
C HIS A 179 11.25 -0.24 4.28
N GLY A 180 10.01 0.20 4.08
CA GLY A 180 9.56 0.86 2.87
C GLY A 180 10.27 2.17 2.59
N VAL A 181 10.49 3.01 3.60
CA VAL A 181 11.24 4.26 3.46
C VAL A 181 12.69 3.98 3.11
N MET A 182 13.34 3.02 3.77
CA MET A 182 14.72 2.64 3.42
C MET A 182 14.84 2.21 1.96
N GLU A 183 13.92 1.37 1.50
CA GLU A 183 13.92 0.81 0.15
C GLU A 183 13.52 1.83 -0.91
N ALA A 184 12.60 2.75 -0.62
CA ALA A 184 12.21 3.83 -1.51
C ALA A 184 13.34 4.85 -1.71
N VAL A 185 14.06 5.22 -0.63
CA VAL A 185 15.21 6.14 -0.73
C VAL A 185 16.33 5.53 -1.58
N LYS A 186 16.72 4.28 -1.31
CA LYS A 186 17.77 3.59 -2.10
C LYS A 186 17.44 3.53 -3.58
N ARG A 187 16.17 3.30 -3.93
CA ARG A 187 15.70 3.28 -5.33
C ARG A 187 15.73 4.67 -5.94
N HIS A 188 15.24 5.68 -5.23
CA HIS A 188 15.26 7.06 -5.71
C HIS A 188 16.68 7.58 -5.97
N GLU A 189 17.64 7.19 -5.14
CA GLU A 189 19.05 7.54 -5.29
C GLU A 189 19.81 6.65 -6.30
N GLY A 190 19.15 5.66 -6.90
CA GLY A 190 19.76 4.76 -7.88
C GLY A 190 20.73 3.72 -7.28
N THR A 191 20.73 3.53 -5.96
CA THR A 191 21.52 2.48 -5.29
C THR A 191 20.95 1.08 -5.57
N VAL A 192 19.64 0.99 -5.77
CA VAL A 192 18.93 -0.21 -6.19
C VAL A 192 18.13 0.11 -7.44
N SER A 193 18.36 -0.62 -8.53
CA SER A 193 17.62 -0.47 -9.79
C SER A 193 16.54 -1.53 -9.92
N GLY A 194 15.36 -1.15 -10.42
CA GLY A 194 14.27 -2.06 -10.76
C GLY A 194 13.48 -1.54 -11.97
N PRO A 195 12.81 -2.43 -12.72
CA PRO A 195 12.05 -2.04 -13.93
C PRO A 195 10.73 -1.30 -13.62
N GLY A 196 10.36 -1.18 -12.34
CA GLY A 196 9.10 -0.57 -11.90
C GLY A 196 8.94 -0.68 -10.38
N PRO A 197 7.73 -0.46 -9.86
CA PRO A 197 7.43 -0.55 -8.43
C PRO A 197 7.92 -1.86 -7.80
N ALA A 198 8.39 -1.77 -6.55
CA ALA A 198 8.80 -2.91 -5.76
C ALA A 198 7.68 -3.37 -4.82
N TYR A 199 7.48 -4.67 -4.73
CA TYR A 199 6.48 -5.29 -3.87
C TYR A 199 7.18 -6.12 -2.79
N PHE A 200 6.94 -5.79 -1.52
CA PHE A 200 7.53 -6.47 -0.38
C PHE A 200 6.46 -7.15 0.44
N ILE A 201 6.70 -8.41 0.80
CA ILE A 201 5.80 -9.19 1.62
C ILE A 201 6.53 -9.55 2.90
N TYR A 202 5.90 -9.30 4.05
CA TYR A 202 6.39 -9.79 5.32
C TYR A 202 6.04 -11.28 5.44
N SER A 203 7.05 -12.14 5.47
CA SER A 203 6.88 -13.58 5.63
C SER A 203 7.33 -14.02 7.02
N ARG A 204 6.50 -14.87 7.65
CA ARG A 204 6.89 -15.59 8.87
C ARG A 204 7.54 -16.95 8.57
N TYR A 205 7.65 -17.34 7.30
CA TYR A 205 8.18 -18.63 6.87
C TYR A 205 9.67 -18.56 6.56
N ASN A 206 10.46 -19.59 6.94
CA ASN A 206 11.90 -19.71 6.67
C ASN A 206 12.76 -18.47 6.99
N GLY A 207 12.71 -17.98 8.23
CA GLY A 207 13.68 -17.00 8.74
C GLY A 207 13.18 -15.57 8.95
N HIS A 208 11.85 -15.37 9.02
CA HIS A 208 11.15 -14.13 9.43
C HIS A 208 11.69 -12.82 8.81
N GLY A 209 10.94 -12.21 7.89
CA GLY A 209 11.28 -10.87 7.45
C GLY A 209 10.62 -10.42 6.15
N TRP A 210 11.10 -9.26 5.69
CA TRP A 210 10.73 -8.68 4.41
C TRP A 210 11.45 -9.41 3.28
N PHE A 211 10.70 -9.84 2.27
CA PHE A 211 11.28 -10.23 0.98
C PHE A 211 10.64 -9.43 -0.15
N GLU A 212 11.45 -9.00 -1.10
CA GLU A 212 10.98 -8.40 -2.34
C GLU A 212 10.48 -9.52 -3.25
N TRP A 213 9.23 -9.43 -3.68
CA TRP A 213 8.63 -10.34 -4.64
C TRP A 213 9.35 -10.23 -5.99
N LYS A 214 9.73 -11.39 -6.54
CA LYS A 214 10.36 -11.50 -7.85
C LYS A 214 9.62 -12.54 -8.68
N LYS A 215 9.36 -12.22 -9.95
CA LYS A 215 8.71 -13.13 -10.90
C LYS A 215 9.56 -14.36 -11.23
N LYS A 216 10.88 -14.21 -11.23
CA LYS A 216 11.86 -15.29 -11.45
C LYS A 216 12.55 -15.63 -10.13
N ASP A 217 12.92 -16.90 -9.98
CA ASP A 217 13.71 -17.41 -8.85
C ASP A 217 13.07 -17.13 -7.47
N CYS A 218 11.73 -17.07 -7.42
CA CYS A 218 11.01 -16.94 -6.17
C CYS A 218 11.26 -18.20 -5.33
N PRO A 219 11.78 -18.07 -4.10
CA PRO A 219 12.10 -19.24 -3.25
C PRO A 219 10.86 -20.03 -2.82
N TYR A 220 9.67 -19.45 -3.02
CA TYR A 220 8.38 -20.07 -2.72
C TYR A 220 7.70 -20.68 -3.94
N TYR A 221 8.32 -20.68 -5.13
CA TYR A 221 7.68 -21.21 -6.33
C TYR A 221 7.83 -22.75 -6.46
N PRO A 222 6.76 -23.49 -6.82
CA PRO A 222 5.37 -23.04 -6.86
C PRO A 222 4.79 -22.97 -5.44
N CYS A 223 4.01 -21.92 -5.13
CA CYS A 223 3.37 -21.83 -3.82
C CYS A 223 2.03 -22.57 -3.77
N HIS A 224 1.35 -22.74 -4.91
CA HIS A 224 0.10 -23.51 -5.03
C HIS A 224 0.21 -24.62 -6.09
N PHE A 225 0.60 -24.30 -7.34
CA PHE A 225 0.76 -25.30 -8.41
C PHE A 225 1.72 -24.87 -9.54
N PRO A 226 2.34 -25.81 -10.29
CA PRO A 226 3.15 -25.48 -11.46
C PRO A 226 2.35 -24.74 -12.54
N GLY A 227 2.89 -23.64 -13.08
CA GLY A 227 2.23 -22.84 -14.11
C GLY A 227 1.25 -21.79 -13.57
N GLN A 228 1.16 -21.64 -12.25
CA GLN A 228 0.39 -20.56 -11.63
C GLN A 228 0.88 -19.16 -12.05
N SER A 229 -0.05 -18.20 -12.05
CA SER A 229 0.30 -16.79 -12.03
C SER A 229 0.80 -16.39 -10.64
N CYS A 230 1.91 -15.66 -10.62
CA CYS A 230 2.43 -15.01 -9.41
C CYS A 230 2.23 -13.49 -9.43
N ASP A 231 1.54 -12.94 -10.45
CA ASP A 231 1.37 -11.50 -10.62
C ASP A 231 0.63 -10.85 -9.42
N PHE A 232 -0.14 -11.63 -8.67
CA PHE A 232 -0.75 -11.27 -7.38
C PHE A 232 -0.33 -12.24 -6.27
N CYS A 233 0.98 -12.45 -6.11
CA CYS A 233 1.55 -13.36 -5.10
C CYS A 233 1.05 -13.10 -3.68
N TYR A 234 0.68 -11.85 -3.40
CA TYR A 234 -0.23 -11.55 -2.32
C TYR A 234 -1.56 -11.09 -2.91
N CYS A 235 -2.64 -11.72 -2.45
CA CYS A 235 -3.97 -11.45 -2.96
C CYS A 235 -4.41 -10.02 -2.56
N PRO A 236 -4.77 -9.13 -3.50
CA PRO A 236 -5.29 -7.81 -3.18
C PRO A 236 -6.60 -7.86 -2.39
N PHE A 237 -7.33 -8.98 -2.43
CA PHE A 237 -8.55 -9.18 -1.66
C PHE A 237 -8.29 -9.78 -0.28
N TYR A 238 -7.05 -10.07 0.12
CA TYR A 238 -6.79 -10.65 1.43
C TYR A 238 -7.01 -9.62 2.56
N PRO A 239 -7.64 -10.01 3.68
CA PRO A 239 -8.47 -11.20 3.83
C PRO A 239 -9.84 -10.98 3.15
N CYS A 240 -10.32 -11.96 2.37
CA CYS A 240 -11.55 -11.78 1.60
C CYS A 240 -12.80 -12.23 2.35
N HIS A 241 -12.62 -13.06 3.39
CA HIS A 241 -13.69 -13.67 4.19
C HIS A 241 -14.74 -14.46 3.37
N ASP A 242 -14.38 -14.89 2.16
CA ASP A 242 -15.22 -15.75 1.33
C ASP A 242 -14.89 -17.22 1.61
N GLU A 243 -15.77 -17.91 2.35
CA GLU A 243 -15.57 -19.31 2.79
C GLU A 243 -15.50 -20.33 1.64
N SER A 244 -15.86 -19.94 0.42
CA SER A 244 -15.60 -20.78 -0.76
C SER A 244 -14.14 -20.71 -1.24
N LEU A 245 -13.35 -19.75 -0.73
CA LEU A 245 -11.97 -19.48 -1.13
C LEU A 245 -10.98 -19.58 0.05
N GLY A 246 -11.45 -19.87 1.25
CA GLY A 246 -10.60 -19.93 2.44
C GLY A 246 -11.38 -20.30 3.69
N GLU A 247 -10.71 -20.28 4.83
CA GLU A 247 -11.28 -20.69 6.11
C GLU A 247 -10.70 -19.87 7.26
N TRP A 248 -11.42 -19.82 8.38
CA TRP A 248 -10.91 -19.24 9.63
C TRP A 248 -10.18 -20.30 10.44
N ILE A 249 -8.91 -20.06 10.74
CA ILE A 249 -8.09 -20.93 11.59
C ILE A 249 -7.76 -20.26 12.93
N ASP A 250 -7.59 -21.04 13.99
CA ASP A 250 -7.17 -20.50 15.27
C ASP A 250 -5.67 -20.18 15.25
N SER A 251 -5.32 -18.93 15.59
CA SER A 251 -3.92 -18.54 15.77
C SER A 251 -3.35 -19.21 17.01
N SER A 252 -2.34 -20.05 16.79
CA SER A 252 -1.56 -20.69 17.86
C SER A 252 -0.83 -19.69 18.76
N THR A 253 -0.70 -18.43 18.34
CA THR A 253 0.11 -17.41 19.03
C THR A 253 -0.73 -16.31 19.69
N SER A 254 -1.87 -15.94 19.12
CA SER A 254 -2.71 -14.84 19.64
C SER A 254 -4.05 -15.30 20.22
N GLY A 255 -4.45 -16.56 20.02
CA GLY A 255 -5.78 -17.06 20.42
C GLY A 255 -6.94 -16.43 19.63
N GLN A 256 -6.64 -15.62 18.61
CA GLN A 256 -7.63 -15.03 17.70
C GLN A 256 -7.75 -15.86 16.43
N LYS A 257 -8.90 -15.80 15.77
CA LYS A 257 -9.07 -16.41 14.44
C LYS A 257 -8.34 -15.59 13.38
N VAL A 258 -7.65 -16.26 12.47
CA VAL A 258 -6.95 -15.69 11.33
C VAL A 258 -7.52 -16.27 10.05
N TRP A 259 -7.71 -15.44 9.03
CA TRP A 259 -8.16 -15.89 7.72
C TRP A 259 -7.04 -16.64 6.99
N ALA A 260 -7.28 -17.90 6.64
CA ALA A 260 -6.36 -18.73 5.86
C ALA A 260 -6.91 -18.94 4.44
N CYS A 261 -6.18 -18.47 3.44
CA CYS A 261 -6.51 -18.67 2.02
C CYS A 261 -5.49 -19.59 1.32
N THR A 262 -4.79 -20.45 2.05
CA THR A 262 -3.69 -21.29 1.54
C THR A 262 -4.11 -22.28 0.46
N ASN A 263 -5.41 -22.58 0.37
CA ASN A 263 -5.98 -23.47 -0.65
C ASN A 263 -6.68 -22.69 -1.79
N CYS A 264 -6.59 -21.36 -1.79
CA CYS A 264 -7.24 -20.52 -2.80
C CYS A 264 -6.46 -20.50 -4.12
N LEU A 265 -7.06 -21.01 -5.18
CA LEU A 265 -6.44 -21.01 -6.52
C LEU A 265 -6.87 -19.83 -7.39
N LEU A 266 -7.87 -19.04 -6.99
CA LEU A 266 -8.56 -18.09 -7.86
C LEU A 266 -7.60 -17.14 -8.59
N LEU A 267 -6.78 -16.39 -7.87
CA LEU A 267 -5.80 -15.46 -8.46
C LEU A 267 -4.48 -16.09 -8.90
N HIS A 268 -4.31 -17.38 -8.63
CA HIS A 268 -3.18 -18.17 -9.13
C HIS A 268 -3.46 -18.71 -10.53
N LYS A 269 -4.72 -18.71 -10.99
CA LYS A 269 -5.09 -19.09 -12.35
C LYS A 269 -4.70 -17.98 -13.34
N PRO A 270 -3.89 -18.27 -14.39
CA PRO A 270 -3.39 -17.25 -15.31
C PRO A 270 -4.45 -16.38 -15.96
N HIS A 271 -5.60 -16.93 -16.34
CA HIS A 271 -6.69 -16.16 -16.97
C HIS A 271 -7.36 -15.19 -16.01
N VAL A 272 -7.59 -15.59 -14.75
CA VAL A 272 -8.18 -14.72 -13.73
C VAL A 272 -7.22 -13.60 -13.35
N ALA A 273 -5.92 -13.92 -13.21
CA ALA A 273 -4.90 -12.91 -12.96
C ALA A 273 -4.76 -11.92 -14.13
N ALA A 274 -4.78 -12.41 -15.37
CA ALA A 274 -4.78 -11.53 -16.54
C ALA A 274 -5.99 -10.59 -16.55
N TYR A 275 -7.19 -11.14 -16.28
CA TYR A 275 -8.42 -10.36 -16.20
C TYR A 275 -8.32 -9.25 -15.15
N LEU A 276 -7.84 -9.53 -13.93
CA LEU A 276 -7.71 -8.50 -12.90
C LEU A 276 -6.70 -7.41 -13.27
N LYS A 277 -5.66 -7.72 -14.04
CA LYS A 277 -4.70 -6.70 -14.51
C LYS A 277 -5.34 -5.74 -15.52
N ASP A 278 -6.19 -6.26 -16.39
CA ASP A 278 -6.90 -5.46 -17.40
C ASP A 278 -8.12 -4.73 -16.80
N HIS A 279 -8.66 -5.26 -15.71
CA HIS A 279 -9.83 -4.73 -14.99
C HIS A 279 -9.51 -4.55 -13.49
N PRO A 280 -8.67 -3.56 -13.12
CA PRO A 280 -8.18 -3.40 -11.74
C PRO A 280 -9.28 -3.10 -10.70
N ASP A 281 -10.45 -2.66 -11.15
CA ASP A 281 -11.62 -2.42 -10.29
C ASP A 281 -12.52 -3.65 -10.12
N ALA A 282 -12.19 -4.79 -10.76
CA ALA A 282 -12.99 -6.00 -10.72
C ALA A 282 -13.26 -6.44 -9.27
N THR A 283 -14.48 -6.92 -9.04
CA THR A 283 -14.88 -7.42 -7.72
C THR A 283 -14.50 -8.89 -7.54
N LEU A 284 -14.39 -9.35 -6.29
CA LEU A 284 -14.15 -10.78 -6.04
C LEU A 284 -15.24 -11.66 -6.69
N ALA A 285 -16.50 -11.21 -6.62
CA ALA A 285 -17.63 -11.90 -7.25
C ALA A 285 -17.51 -11.98 -8.78
N GLU A 286 -16.97 -10.94 -9.41
CA GLU A 286 -16.71 -10.91 -10.85
C GLU A 286 -15.58 -11.85 -11.24
N LEU A 287 -14.48 -11.88 -10.47
CA LEU A 287 -13.39 -12.82 -10.69
C LEU A 287 -13.84 -14.28 -10.58
N LYS A 288 -14.73 -14.60 -9.63
CA LYS A 288 -15.33 -15.94 -9.52
C LYS A 288 -16.15 -16.30 -10.77
N LYS A 289 -16.92 -15.36 -11.32
CA LYS A 289 -17.66 -15.58 -12.58
C LYS A 289 -16.72 -15.81 -13.77
N VAL A 290 -15.63 -15.04 -13.87
CA VAL A 290 -14.61 -15.24 -14.92
C VAL A 290 -14.00 -16.64 -14.82
N ASP A 291 -13.77 -17.12 -13.61
CA ASP A 291 -13.25 -18.47 -13.39
C ASP A 291 -14.25 -19.56 -13.78
N GLU A 292 -15.54 -19.39 -13.46
CA GLU A 292 -16.62 -20.32 -13.81
C GLU A 292 -16.84 -20.44 -15.32
N GLN A 293 -16.73 -19.34 -16.06
CA GLN A 293 -17.00 -19.28 -17.51
C GLN A 293 -16.02 -20.08 -18.38
N ILE A 294 -14.83 -20.39 -17.89
CA ILE A 294 -13.84 -21.22 -18.62
C ILE A 294 -14.02 -22.72 -18.33
N ASN A 295 -14.73 -23.06 -17.25
CA ASN A 295 -15.03 -24.45 -16.89
C ASN A 295 -16.34 -24.96 -17.52
N GLN A 296 -16.97 -24.17 -18.40
CA GLN A 296 -18.15 -24.52 -19.23
C GLN A 296 -17.73 -24.65 -20.69
#